data_AF-A0A7C4AC10-F1
#
_entry.id   AF-A0A7C4AC10-F1
#
_cell.length_a   1.000
_cell.length_b   1.000
_cell.length_c   1.000
_cell.angle_alpha   90.00
_cell.angle_beta   90.00
_cell.angle_gamma   90.00
#
_symmetry.space_group_name_H-M   'P 1'
#
loop_
_entity.id
_entity.type
_entity.pdbx_description
1 polymer ?
#
loop_
_entity_poly.entity_id
_entity_poly.type
_entity_poly.pdbx_seq_one_letter_code
_entity_poly.pdbx_strand_id
1 'polypeptide(L)' 'MTDPTVSEIEALQAEIADFQAQLEQTAKSIRDLRDAEDVAKGVFHAEAIHAAQQDRLRLEFEIQYRKARITRLRFG' A
#
# COMPACT_ATOMS: atom_id res chain seq x y z
N MET A 1 -30.84 -12.91 1.71
CA MET A 1 -30.30 -12.19 0.54
C MET A 1 -29.52 -11.01 1.10
N THR A 2 -28.20 -11.07 1.10
CA THR A 2 -27.35 -10.00 1.66
C THR A 2 -27.50 -8.76 0.78
N ASP A 3 -27.58 -7.58 1.40
CA ASP A 3 -27.62 -6.31 0.68
C ASP A 3 -26.35 -6.20 -0.19
N PRO A 4 -26.47 -6.03 -1.52
CA PRO A 4 -25.32 -5.94 -2.42
C PRO A 4 -24.35 -4.82 -2.01
N THR A 5 -24.85 -3.75 -1.40
CA THR A 5 -24.06 -2.64 -0.88
C THR A 5 -23.17 -3.07 0.29
N VAL A 6 -23.69 -3.92 1.19
CA VAL A 6 -22.93 -4.46 2.32
C VAL A 6 -21.82 -5.39 1.82
N SER A 7 -22.15 -6.26 0.86
CA SER A 7 -21.17 -7.16 0.25
C SER A 7 -20.04 -6.41 -0.47
N GLU A 8 -20.34 -5.29 -1.14
CA GLU A 8 -19.32 -4.49 -1.81
C GLU A 8 -18.43 -3.75 -0.81
N ILE A 9 -19.00 -3.21 0.28
CA ILE A 9 -18.23 -2.57 1.35
C ILE A 9 -17.27 -3.58 2.00
N GLU A 10 -17.71 -4.79 2.29
CA GLU A 10 -16.87 -5.86 2.85
C GLU A 10 -15.71 -6.23 1.92
N ALA A 11 -15.97 -6.34 0.61
CA ALA A 11 -14.92 -6.59 -0.37
C ALA A 11 -13.87 -5.45 -0.41
N LEU A 12 -14.32 -4.20 -0.43
CA LEU A 12 -13.43 -3.03 -0.41
C LEU A 12 -12.62 -2.94 0.90
N GLN A 13 -13.19 -3.38 2.03
CA GLN A 13 -12.48 -3.46 3.31
C GLN A 13 -11.39 -4.54 3.30
N ALA A 14 -11.67 -5.71 2.71
CA ALA A 14 -10.68 -6.77 2.54
C ALA A 14 -9.51 -6.30 1.65
N GLU A 15 -9.82 -5.62 0.55
CA GLU A 15 -8.80 -5.02 -0.32
C GLU A 15 -7.94 -3.98 0.41
N ILE A 16 -8.55 -3.12 1.24
CA ILE A 16 -7.80 -2.17 2.07
C ILE A 16 -6.84 -2.89 3.02
N ALA A 17 -7.30 -3.96 3.68
CA ALA A 17 -6.46 -4.71 4.62
C ALA A 17 -5.25 -5.36 3.91
N ASP A 18 -5.45 -5.91 2.72
CA ASP A 18 -4.37 -6.45 1.89
C ASP A 18 -3.36 -5.37 1.48
N PHE A 19 -3.83 -4.22 0.97
CA PHE A 19 -2.92 -3.12 0.62
C PHE A 19 -2.19 -2.53 1.83
N GLN A 20 -2.80 -2.53 3.01
CA GLN A 20 -2.12 -2.12 4.25
C GLN A 20 -0.99 -3.07 4.63
N ALA A 21 -1.20 -4.38 4.51
CA ALA A 21 -0.15 -5.37 4.74
C ALA A 21 1.01 -5.22 3.73
N GLN A 22 0.69 -5.04 2.45
CA GLN A 22 1.69 -4.76 1.41
C GLN A 22 2.44 -3.45 1.68
N LEU A 23 1.75 -2.40 2.12
CA LEU A 23 2.35 -1.10 2.44
C LEU A 23 3.35 -1.22 3.59
N GLU A 24 3.01 -1.96 4.65
CA GLU A 24 3.92 -2.23 5.76
C GLU A 24 5.15 -3.00 5.30
N GLN A 25 4.96 -4.03 4.47
CA GLN A 25 6.05 -4.82 3.90
C GLN A 25 6.96 -3.97 3.00
N THR A 26 6.41 -3.13 2.12
CA THR A 26 7.19 -2.23 1.26
C THR A 26 7.96 -1.19 2.09
N ALA A 27 7.36 -0.66 3.16
CA ALA A 27 8.04 0.25 4.08
C ALA A 27 9.19 -0.44 4.83
N LYS A 28 9.05 -1.72 5.19
CA LYS A 28 10.14 -2.53 5.72
C LYS A 28 11.24 -2.73 4.68
N SER A 29 10.91 -3.13 3.46
CA SER A 29 11.89 -3.32 2.38
C SER A 29 12.71 -2.06 2.09
N ILE A 30 12.10 -0.87 2.12
CA ILE A 30 12.82 0.40 1.96
C ILE A 30 13.85 0.61 3.09
N ARG A 31 13.51 0.27 4.33
CA ARG A 31 14.44 0.36 5.47
C ARG A 31 15.57 -0.64 5.30
N ASP A 32 15.24 -1.90 5.03
CA ASP A 32 16.22 -2.97 4.86
C ASP A 32 17.20 -2.65 3.72
N LEU A 33 16.73 -2.08 2.60
CA LEU A 33 17.58 -1.66 1.48
C LEU A 33 18.52 -0.51 1.87
N ARG A 34 18.07 0.45 2.68
CA ARG A 34 18.91 1.56 3.17
C ARG A 34 19.97 1.07 4.14
N ASP A 35 19.59 0.17 5.04
CA ASP A 35 20.49 -0.41 6.03
C ASP A 35 21.56 -1.32 5.38
N ALA A 36 21.26 -1.85 4.20
CA ALA A 36 22.20 -2.63 3.39
C ALA A 36 23.19 -1.79 2.56
N GLU A 37 22.98 -0.47 2.42
CA GLU A 37 23.93 0.40 1.72
C GLU A 37 25.25 0.52 2.51
N ASP A 38 26.37 0.38 1.82
CA ASP A 38 27.72 0.58 2.37
C ASP A 38 28.46 1.59 1.49
N VAL A 39 28.34 2.86 1.85
CA VAL A 39 28.92 3.99 1.11
C VAL A 39 30.44 3.87 1.00
N ALA A 40 31.10 3.35 2.05
CA ALA A 40 32.56 3.18 2.05
C ALA A 40 33.02 2.12 1.05
N LYS A 41 32.18 1.12 0.76
CA LYS A 41 32.42 0.09 -0.25
C LYS A 41 31.73 0.36 -1.59
N GLY A 42 31.04 1.49 -1.74
CA GLY A 42 30.31 1.85 -2.95
C GLY A 42 29.06 1.01 -3.22
N VAL A 43 28.47 0.40 -2.19
CA VAL A 43 27.22 -0.37 -2.30
C VAL A 43 26.04 0.56 -2.12
N PHE A 44 25.22 0.70 -3.17
CA PHE A 44 24.03 1.54 -3.19
C PHE A 44 22.83 0.76 -3.76
N HIS A 45 21.65 1.07 -3.25
CA HIS A 45 20.39 0.43 -3.65
C HIS A 45 19.36 1.46 -4.16
N ALA A 46 19.84 2.60 -4.67
CA ALA A 46 19.00 3.74 -5.06
C ALA A 46 17.84 3.37 -6.01
N GLU A 47 18.07 2.54 -7.04
CA GLU A 47 17.02 2.12 -7.98
C GLU A 47 15.95 1.27 -7.28
N ALA A 48 16.37 0.31 -6.45
CA ALA A 48 15.45 -0.54 -5.70
C ALA A 48 14.65 0.26 -4.66
N ILE A 49 15.29 1.20 -3.97
CA ILE A 49 14.65 2.12 -3.02
C ILE A 49 13.62 3.00 -3.75
N HIS A 50 13.97 3.53 -4.92
CA HIS A 50 13.06 4.36 -5.72
C HIS A 50 11.84 3.55 -6.20
N ALA A 51 12.05 2.35 -6.73
CA ALA A 51 10.95 1.46 -7.14
C ALA A 51 10.02 1.12 -5.96
N ALA A 52 10.58 0.81 -4.78
CA ALA A 52 9.79 0.54 -3.59
C ALA A 52 9.02 1.79 -3.10
N GLN A 53 9.59 2.99 -3.24
CA GLN A 53 8.88 4.24 -2.92
C GLN A 53 7.71 4.51 -3.89
N GLN A 54 7.87 4.22 -5.18
CA GLN A 54 6.79 4.34 -6.15
C GLN A 54 5.66 3.36 -5.84
N ASP A 55 5.99 2.12 -5.51
CA ASP A 55 4.98 1.12 -5.13
C ASP A 55 4.25 1.49 -3.84
N ARG A 56 4.99 2.02 -2.85
CA ARG A 56 4.39 2.58 -1.64
C ARG A 56 3.37 3.69 -1.95
N LEU A 57 3.70 4.64 -2.82
CA LEU A 57 2.77 5.71 -3.22
C LEU A 57 1.53 5.15 -3.93
N ARG A 58 1.70 4.15 -4.80
CA ARG A 58 0.59 3.45 -5.43
C ARG A 58 -0.33 2.81 -4.38
N LEU A 59 0.22 2.06 -3.42
CA LEU A 59 -0.54 1.41 -2.36
C LEU A 59 -1.31 2.42 -1.49
N GLU A 60 -0.68 3.54 -1.12
CA GLU A 60 -1.33 4.62 -0.39
C GLU A 60 -2.53 5.19 -1.17
N PHE A 61 -2.38 5.40 -2.48
CA PHE A 61 -3.48 5.83 -3.35
C PHE A 61 -4.61 4.80 -3.41
N GLU A 62 -4.31 3.51 -3.63
CA GLU A 62 -5.31 2.45 -3.71
C GLU A 62 -6.16 2.37 -2.42
N ILE A 63 -5.53 2.52 -1.25
CA ILE A 63 -6.22 2.56 0.05
C ILE A 63 -7.17 3.76 0.11
N GLN A 64 -6.70 4.96 -0.25
CA GLN A 64 -7.54 6.17 -0.21
C GLN A 64 -8.71 6.09 -1.19
N TYR A 65 -8.47 5.55 -2.38
CA TYR A 65 -9.50 5.35 -3.40
C TYR A 65 -10.64 4.46 -2.88
N ARG A 66 -10.31 3.34 -2.22
CA ARG A 66 -11.32 2.43 -1.63
C ARG A 66 -12.06 3.05 -0.45
N LYS A 67 -11.36 3.80 0.41
CA LYS A 67 -12.01 4.57 1.48
C LYS A 67 -13.01 5.59 0.93
N ALA A 68 -12.67 6.26 -0.16
CA ALA A 68 -13.58 7.19 -0.84
C ALA A 68 -14.80 6.46 -1.43
N ARG A 69 -14.59 5.28 -2.05
CA ARG A 69 -15.68 4.45 -2.59
C ARG A 69 -16.61 3.94 -1.48
N ILE A 70 -16.08 3.46 -0.35
CA ILE A 70 -16.89 3.08 0.81
C ILE A 70 -17.70 4.26 1.32
N THR A 71 -17.08 5.45 1.42
CA THR A 71 -17.79 6.68 1.84
C THR A 71 -18.95 6.98 0.90
N ARG A 72 -18.75 6.86 -0.42
CA ARG A 72 -19.80 7.03 -1.43
C ARG A 72 -20.92 6.00 -1.27
N LEU A 73 -20.61 4.73 -1.06
CA LEU A 73 -21.62 3.67 -0.89
C LEU A 73 -22.45 3.84 0.39
N ARG A 74 -21.87 4.44 1.44
CA ARG A 74 -22.56 4.63 2.74
C ARG A 74 -23.43 5.88 2.78
N PHE A 75 -23.03 6.95 2.09
CA PHE A 75 -23.59 8.29 2.29
C PHE A 75 -23.89 9.07 1.01
N GLY A 76 -23.48 8.56 -0.15
CA GLY A 76 -23.70 9.19 -1.45
C GLY A 76 -24.90 8.62 -2.19
#